data_AF-A0A7U9NHE1-F1
#
_entry.id   AF-A0A7U9NHE1-F1
#
_cell.length_a   1.000
_cell.length_b   1.000
_cell.length_c   1.000
_cell.angle_alpha   90.00
_cell.angle_beta   90.00
_cell.angle_gamma   90.00
#
_symmetry.space_group_name_H-M   'P 1'
#
loop_
_entity.id
_entity.type
_entity.pdbx_description
1 polymer ?
#
loop_
_entity_poly.entity_id
_entity_poly.type
_entity_poly.pdbx_seq_one_letter_code
_entity_poly.pdbx_strand_id
1 'polypeptide(L)'
;MDKMRMMWKQRMGQRAVRCSALLSLLAVFLILSACGRQENGEETLIMRAENAKAVSGEAPALALVLASRDGAENEELIKSFRETAKEQGAELLVRLPDVSEEEAREARELAGSFVLCEVDPIEYQMLLLNELVAEEADVIAIHPNHSEALEPVLAAARAVGIRICAFGQEVGEESCDIYTTAGEAPQAAAGLLQAEE
;
A
#
# COMPACT_ATOMS: atom_id res chain seq x y z
N MET A 1 40.88 4.35 45.33
CA MET A 1 40.71 3.35 44.23
C MET A 1 41.40 3.88 42.98
N ASP A 2 42.72 3.73 42.95
CA ASP A 2 43.64 4.30 41.95
C ASP A 2 43.97 3.34 40.79
N LYS A 3 42.98 2.53 40.36
CA LYS A 3 43.14 1.55 39.27
C LYS A 3 42.23 1.79 38.06
N MET A 4 41.16 2.57 38.19
CA MET A 4 40.22 2.78 37.08
C MET A 4 40.66 3.85 36.06
N ARG A 5 41.59 4.73 36.43
CA ARG A 5 42.03 5.84 35.54
C ARG A 5 43.15 5.43 34.56
N MET A 6 43.81 4.29 34.77
CA MET A 6 44.83 3.77 33.84
C MET A 6 44.27 2.83 32.75
N MET A 7 43.13 2.17 32.98
CA MET A 7 42.52 1.28 31.97
C MET A 7 41.83 2.02 30.82
N TRP A 8 41.54 3.31 30.96
CA TRP A 8 40.90 4.11 29.90
C TRP A 8 41.87 4.61 28.83
N LYS A 9 43.17 4.73 29.14
CA LYS A 9 44.19 5.14 28.16
C LYS A 9 44.71 4.01 27.27
N GLN A 10 44.49 2.74 27.63
CA GLN A 10 44.92 1.59 26.82
C GLN A 10 43.88 1.10 25.80
N ARG A 11 42.60 1.49 25.91
CA ARG A 11 41.54 1.14 24.93
C ARG A 11 41.38 2.12 23.77
N MET A 12 41.97 3.31 23.86
CA MET A 12 41.91 4.34 22.80
C MET A 12 42.99 4.17 21.72
N GLY A 13 44.04 3.38 21.97
CA GLY A 13 45.16 3.14 21.03
C GLY A 13 44.93 2.03 19.99
N GLN A 14 43.88 1.22 20.12
CA GLN A 14 43.59 0.11 19.18
C GLN A 14 42.49 0.42 18.15
N ARG A 15 41.83 1.58 18.25
CA ARG A 15 40.85 2.03 17.23
C ARG A 15 41.49 2.87 16.12
N ALA A 16 42.64 3.50 16.38
CA ALA A 16 43.36 4.30 15.38
C ALA A 16 44.10 3.45 14.32
N VAL A 17 44.39 2.17 14.59
CA VAL A 17 45.11 1.29 13.65
C VAL A 17 44.17 0.60 12.65
N ARG A 18 42.86 0.54 12.94
CA ARG A 18 41.86 -0.08 12.05
C ARG A 18 41.28 0.87 11.00
N CYS A 19 41.48 2.18 11.13
CA CYS A 19 41.14 3.17 10.09
C CYS A 19 42.24 3.34 9.03
N SER A 20 43.43 2.77 9.22
CA SER A 20 44.56 2.92 8.30
C SER A 20 44.66 1.83 7.22
N ALA A 21 43.81 0.79 7.26
CA ALA A 21 43.84 -0.32 6.29
C ALA A 21 42.71 -0.28 5.24
N LEU A 22 41.70 0.58 5.42
CA LEU A 22 40.61 0.78 4.44
C LEU A 22 40.84 1.97 3.49
N LEU A 23 41.85 2.80 3.76
CA LEU A 23 42.25 3.94 2.92
C LEU A 23 43.26 3.57 1.81
N SER A 24 43.75 2.33 1.76
CA SER A 24 44.69 1.84 0.73
C SER A 24 44.02 1.09 -0.42
N LEU A 25 42.70 0.93 -0.42
CA LEU A 25 41.92 0.27 -1.48
C LEU A 25 41.24 1.27 -2.44
N LEU A 26 41.44 2.58 -2.21
CA LEU A 26 40.86 3.69 -2.99
C LEU A 26 41.88 4.36 -3.95
N ALA A 27 43.04 3.74 -4.17
CA ALA A 27 44.15 4.30 -4.95
C ALA A 27 44.45 3.56 -6.29
N VAL A 28 43.65 2.57 -6.68
CA VAL A 28 43.93 1.73 -7.87
C VAL A 28 42.97 1.97 -9.06
N PHE A 29 41.91 2.76 -8.90
CA PHE A 29 40.96 3.05 -10.00
C PHE A 29 41.11 4.42 -10.68
N LEU A 30 42.09 5.25 -10.29
CA LEU A 30 42.27 6.63 -10.81
C LEU A 30 43.38 6.79 -11.86
N ILE A 31 43.74 5.75 -12.62
CA ILE A 31 44.85 5.86 -13.61
C ILE A 31 44.48 5.37 -15.03
N LEU A 32 43.20 5.22 -15.39
CA LEU A 32 42.82 4.93 -16.78
C LEU A 32 41.56 5.70 -17.22
N SER A 33 41.71 7.01 -17.43
CA SER A 33 41.04 7.77 -18.51
C SER A 33 41.46 9.24 -18.46
N ALA A 34 42.68 9.50 -18.90
CA ALA A 34 43.11 10.83 -19.32
C ALA A 34 43.79 10.70 -20.69
N CYS A 35 43.48 11.65 -21.57
CA CYS A 35 43.99 11.89 -22.93
C CYS A 35 43.17 11.30 -24.08
N GLY A 36 42.21 12.10 -24.53
CA GLY A 36 41.56 11.98 -25.84
C GLY A 36 40.80 13.26 -26.18
N ARG A 37 41.52 14.39 -26.35
CA ARG A 37 41.00 15.68 -26.78
C ARG A 37 40.92 15.70 -28.30
N GLN A 38 39.74 15.89 -28.88
CA GLN A 38 39.56 16.42 -30.23
C GLN A 38 38.21 17.16 -30.34
N GLU A 39 38.27 18.41 -30.78
CA GLU A 39 37.15 19.32 -31.04
C GLU A 39 36.51 19.06 -32.42
N ASN A 40 35.27 19.55 -32.57
CA ASN A 40 34.41 19.67 -33.76
C ASN A 40 33.46 18.50 -34.12
N GLY A 41 32.17 18.83 -34.18
CA GLY A 41 31.16 18.07 -34.91
C GLY A 41 29.73 18.31 -34.41
N GLU A 42 29.03 19.24 -35.04
CA GLU A 42 27.58 19.45 -34.99
C GLU A 42 26.75 18.16 -35.16
N GLU A 43 25.54 18.21 -34.60
CA GLU A 43 24.35 17.45 -34.98
C GLU A 43 24.47 15.93 -35.11
N THR A 44 24.14 15.19 -34.05
CA THR A 44 23.33 13.98 -34.21
C THR A 44 22.57 13.65 -32.92
N LEU A 45 21.25 13.50 -33.05
CA LEU A 45 20.32 12.82 -32.15
C LEU A 45 19.65 13.66 -31.04
N ILE A 46 18.78 14.54 -31.51
CA ILE A 46 17.39 14.64 -31.04
C ILE A 46 16.85 13.24 -30.64
N MET A 47 16.12 13.19 -29.52
CA MET A 47 15.38 12.03 -28.96
C MET A 47 16.19 11.00 -28.16
N ARG A 48 16.31 11.27 -26.87
CA ARG A 48 16.11 10.26 -25.82
C ARG A 48 15.07 10.83 -24.87
N ALA A 49 13.82 10.86 -25.32
CA ALA A 49 12.85 9.84 -24.94
C ALA A 49 12.76 9.78 -23.41
N GLU A 50 11.79 10.55 -22.92
CA GLU A 50 11.07 10.38 -21.68
C GLU A 50 10.71 8.90 -21.45
N ASN A 51 10.45 8.54 -20.18
CA ASN A 51 10.14 7.22 -19.67
C ASN A 51 11.33 6.28 -19.40
N ALA A 52 12.03 6.59 -18.32
CA ALA A 52 12.73 5.58 -17.52
C ALA A 52 12.11 5.53 -16.11
N LYS A 53 10.89 4.98 -16.03
CA LYS A 53 10.47 4.21 -14.86
C LYS A 53 9.55 3.09 -15.35
N ALA A 54 10.16 2.07 -15.93
CA ALA A 54 9.55 0.74 -15.95
C ALA A 54 9.51 0.27 -14.49
N VAL A 55 8.43 0.65 -13.79
CA VAL A 55 8.01 -0.04 -12.58
C VAL A 55 7.57 -1.44 -12.99
N SER A 56 7.88 -2.42 -12.16
CA SER A 56 7.56 -3.84 -12.32
C SER A 56 6.21 -4.06 -13.01
N GLY A 57 6.19 -4.89 -14.05
CA GLY A 57 5.11 -5.01 -15.03
C GLY A 57 3.89 -5.81 -14.58
N GLU A 58 3.37 -5.55 -13.39
CA GLU A 58 2.10 -6.10 -12.92
C GLU A 58 1.03 -5.00 -12.97
N ALA A 59 -0.18 -5.38 -13.42
CA ALA A 59 -1.31 -4.45 -13.48
C ALA A 59 -1.69 -4.05 -12.06
N PRO A 60 -2.01 -2.77 -11.79
CA PRO A 60 -2.41 -2.36 -10.45
C PRO A 60 -3.66 -3.13 -10.01
N ALA A 61 -3.70 -3.53 -8.74
CA ALA A 61 -4.77 -4.32 -8.15
C ALA A 61 -5.78 -3.42 -7.44
N LEU A 62 -7.00 -3.39 -7.95
CA LEU A 62 -8.16 -2.76 -7.34
C LEU A 62 -9.02 -3.83 -6.66
N ALA A 63 -9.10 -3.80 -5.34
CA ALA A 63 -9.96 -4.72 -4.60
C ALA A 63 -11.33 -4.08 -4.29
N LEU A 64 -12.37 -4.90 -4.34
CA LEU A 64 -13.73 -4.55 -3.92
C LEU A 64 -14.19 -5.53 -2.84
N VAL A 65 -14.41 -5.04 -1.62
CA VAL A 65 -14.97 -5.79 -0.50
C VAL A 65 -16.41 -5.34 -0.26
N LEU A 66 -17.35 -6.25 -0.44
CA LEU A 66 -18.77 -5.99 -0.21
C LEU A 66 -19.20 -6.40 1.21
N ALA A 67 -20.35 -5.90 1.65
CA ALA A 67 -20.88 -6.12 2.99
C ALA A 67 -21.37 -7.57 3.20
N SER A 68 -21.95 -8.16 2.16
CA SER A 68 -22.64 -9.46 2.19
C SER A 68 -22.53 -10.20 0.86
N ARG A 69 -22.86 -11.49 0.86
CA ARG A 69 -22.90 -12.35 -0.34
C ARG A 69 -24.06 -12.01 -1.27
N ASP A 70 -25.20 -11.59 -0.71
CA ASP A 70 -26.50 -11.51 -1.40
C ASP A 70 -27.16 -10.11 -1.35
N GLY A 71 -26.36 -9.06 -1.10
CA GLY A 71 -26.79 -7.67 -1.20
C GLY A 71 -27.37 -7.35 -2.59
N ALA A 72 -28.53 -6.68 -2.62
CA ALA A 72 -29.30 -6.45 -3.85
C ALA A 72 -28.54 -5.64 -4.91
N GLU A 73 -27.62 -4.77 -4.49
CA GLU A 73 -26.84 -3.89 -5.37
C GLU A 73 -25.51 -4.52 -5.82
N ASN A 74 -25.14 -5.69 -5.28
CA ASN A 74 -23.82 -6.29 -5.50
C ASN A 74 -23.52 -6.53 -6.98
N GLU A 75 -24.48 -7.05 -7.76
CA GLU A 75 -24.26 -7.34 -9.18
C GLU A 75 -23.95 -6.07 -9.99
N GLU A 76 -24.69 -4.99 -9.73
CA GLU A 76 -24.50 -3.71 -10.42
C GLU A 76 -23.20 -3.03 -10.01
N LEU A 77 -22.86 -3.06 -8.71
CA LEU A 77 -21.59 -2.54 -8.19
C LEU A 77 -20.40 -3.30 -8.78
N ILE A 78 -20.42 -4.64 -8.75
CA ILE A 78 -19.33 -5.47 -9.31
C ILE A 78 -19.16 -5.17 -10.81
N LYS A 79 -20.26 -4.99 -11.54
CA LYS A 79 -20.20 -4.64 -12.96
C LYS A 79 -19.54 -3.28 -13.17
N SER A 80 -19.95 -2.26 -12.42
CA SER A 80 -19.40 -0.90 -12.55
C SER A 80 -17.90 -0.85 -12.18
N PHE A 81 -17.51 -1.51 -11.10
CA PHE A 81 -16.10 -1.66 -10.72
C PHE A 81 -15.29 -2.39 -11.78
N ARG A 82 -15.86 -3.43 -12.42
CA ARG A 82 -15.17 -4.19 -13.48
C ARG A 82 -14.95 -3.36 -14.74
N GLU A 83 -15.95 -2.59 -15.15
CA GLU A 83 -15.83 -1.66 -16.27
C GLU A 83 -14.74 -0.61 -15.97
N THR A 84 -14.79 -0.02 -14.77
CA THR A 84 -13.83 1.00 -14.34
C THR A 84 -12.41 0.44 -14.23
N ALA A 85 -12.20 -0.71 -13.59
CA ALA A 85 -10.88 -1.35 -13.47
C ALA A 85 -10.28 -1.63 -14.87
N LYS A 86 -11.10 -2.12 -15.80
CA LYS A 86 -10.67 -2.35 -17.19
C LYS A 86 -10.23 -1.07 -17.89
N GLU A 87 -10.93 0.04 -17.68
CA GLU A 87 -10.55 1.36 -18.23
C GLU A 87 -9.21 1.85 -17.66
N GLN A 88 -8.91 1.51 -16.40
CA GLN A 88 -7.64 1.83 -15.76
C GLN A 88 -6.51 0.83 -16.05
N GLY A 89 -6.81 -0.26 -16.76
CA GLY A 89 -5.85 -1.36 -16.94
C GLY A 89 -5.49 -2.06 -15.63
N ALA A 90 -6.38 -2.01 -14.63
CA ALA A 90 -6.23 -2.62 -13.32
C ALA A 90 -6.86 -4.03 -13.28
N GLU A 91 -6.33 -4.90 -12.43
CA GLU A 91 -6.97 -6.15 -12.04
C GLU A 91 -8.03 -5.88 -10.95
N LEU A 92 -9.24 -6.45 -11.11
CA LEU A 92 -10.29 -6.34 -10.10
C LEU A 92 -10.34 -7.60 -9.22
N LEU A 93 -10.09 -7.42 -7.92
CA LEU A 93 -10.21 -8.47 -6.90
C LEU A 93 -11.51 -8.30 -6.12
N VAL A 94 -12.54 -9.09 -6.44
CA VAL A 94 -13.82 -9.04 -5.71
C VAL A 94 -13.79 -9.98 -4.52
N ARG A 95 -14.19 -9.49 -3.34
CA ARG A 95 -14.39 -10.26 -2.11
C ARG A 95 -15.82 -10.09 -1.60
N LEU A 96 -16.48 -11.23 -1.41
CA LEU A 96 -17.83 -11.34 -0.87
C LEU A 96 -17.73 -12.17 0.42
N PRO A 97 -18.05 -11.62 1.59
CA PRO A 97 -18.08 -12.40 2.82
C PRO A 97 -19.23 -13.41 2.79
N ASP A 98 -19.06 -14.56 3.43
CA ASP A 98 -20.06 -15.63 3.49
C ASP A 98 -21.17 -15.33 4.51
N VAL A 99 -21.74 -14.13 4.44
CA VAL A 99 -22.81 -13.62 5.31
C VAL A 99 -23.94 -13.05 4.47
N SER A 100 -25.17 -13.14 4.98
CA SER A 100 -26.35 -12.56 4.33
C SER A 100 -26.42 -11.05 4.52
N GLU A 101 -27.17 -10.38 3.65
CA GLU A 101 -27.42 -8.93 3.73
C GLU A 101 -28.12 -8.55 5.05
N GLU A 102 -28.97 -9.43 5.57
CA GLU A 102 -29.63 -9.19 6.84
C GLU A 102 -28.63 -9.21 8.01
N GLU A 103 -27.73 -10.20 8.05
CA GLU A 103 -26.66 -10.26 9.06
C GLU A 103 -25.72 -9.04 8.94
N ALA A 104 -25.37 -8.63 7.71
CA ALA A 104 -24.57 -7.44 7.47
C ALA A 104 -25.28 -6.14 7.89
N ARG A 105 -26.60 -6.04 7.70
CA ARG A 105 -27.42 -4.91 8.16
C ARG A 105 -27.47 -4.86 9.69
N GLU A 106 -27.70 -5.99 10.34
CA GLU A 106 -27.70 -6.07 11.80
C GLU A 106 -26.34 -5.63 12.38
N ALA A 107 -25.23 -6.07 11.78
CA ALA A 107 -23.89 -5.68 12.19
C ALA A 107 -23.65 -4.16 12.10
N ARG A 108 -24.16 -3.49 11.05
CA ARG A 108 -24.02 -2.03 10.87
C ARG A 108 -24.78 -1.22 11.92
N GLU A 109 -25.84 -1.79 12.49
CA GLU A 109 -26.66 -1.15 13.52
C GLU A 109 -26.07 -1.32 14.93
N LEU A 110 -25.08 -2.20 15.11
CA LEU A 110 -24.42 -2.37 16.39
C LEU A 110 -23.58 -1.13 16.72
N ALA A 111 -23.82 -0.58 17.91
CA ALA A 111 -22.99 0.46 18.50
C ALA A 111 -22.29 -0.12 19.75
N GLY A 112 -20.97 0.05 19.84
CA GLY A 112 -20.17 -0.42 20.98
C GLY A 112 -19.52 -1.79 20.79
N SER A 113 -18.75 -2.23 21.80
CA SER A 113 -17.75 -3.29 21.63
C SER A 113 -18.34 -4.66 21.29
N PHE A 114 -17.87 -5.22 20.17
CA PHE A 114 -17.78 -6.64 19.81
C PHE A 114 -18.33 -7.61 20.87
N VAL A 115 -19.50 -8.20 20.59
CA VAL A 115 -19.98 -9.39 21.29
C VAL A 115 -19.68 -10.58 20.41
N LEU A 116 -18.79 -11.45 20.92
CA LEU A 116 -18.39 -12.71 20.30
C LEU A 116 -19.61 -13.62 20.06
N CYS A 117 -20.17 -13.58 18.85
CA CYS A 117 -21.09 -14.59 18.32
C CYS A 117 -20.34 -15.48 17.31
N GLU A 118 -20.81 -16.71 17.11
CA GLU A 118 -20.03 -17.83 16.55
C GLU A 118 -19.47 -17.62 15.13
N VAL A 119 -19.98 -16.66 14.35
CA VAL A 119 -19.22 -15.97 13.30
C VAL A 119 -19.79 -14.56 13.09
N ASP A 120 -18.94 -13.55 13.14
CA ASP A 120 -19.35 -12.13 13.04
C ASP A 120 -19.13 -11.60 11.61
N PRO A 121 -20.14 -10.99 10.94
CA PRO A 121 -19.96 -10.28 9.67
C PRO A 121 -18.78 -9.31 9.63
N ILE A 122 -18.41 -8.74 10.78
CA ILE A 122 -17.24 -7.88 10.92
C ILE A 122 -15.95 -8.70 10.82
N GLU A 123 -15.86 -9.83 11.52
CA GLU A 123 -14.67 -10.70 11.51
C GLU A 123 -14.39 -11.23 10.10
N TYR A 124 -15.43 -11.57 9.33
CA TYR A 124 -15.25 -11.97 7.94
C TYR A 124 -14.61 -10.87 7.10
N GLN A 125 -15.04 -9.62 7.22
CA GLN A 125 -14.41 -8.52 6.49
C GLN A 125 -12.98 -8.25 6.96
N MET A 126 -12.69 -8.41 8.25
CA MET A 126 -11.31 -8.33 8.75
C MET A 126 -10.40 -9.38 8.11
N LEU A 127 -10.89 -10.62 7.95
CA LEU A 127 -10.13 -11.69 7.27
C LEU A 127 -9.88 -11.35 5.80
N LEU A 128 -10.92 -10.91 5.07
CA LEU A 128 -10.82 -10.52 3.67
C LEU A 128 -9.83 -9.36 3.47
N LEU A 129 -9.82 -8.37 4.36
CA LEU A 129 -8.87 -7.27 4.32
C LEU A 129 -7.43 -7.75 4.53
N ASN A 130 -7.20 -8.66 5.49
CA ASN A 130 -5.86 -9.23 5.71
C ASN A 130 -5.36 -10.03 4.50
N GLU A 131 -6.25 -10.76 3.82
CA GLU A 131 -5.91 -11.45 2.57
C GLU A 131 -5.50 -10.46 1.47
N LEU A 132 -6.25 -9.37 1.29
CA LEU A 132 -5.94 -8.34 0.30
C LEU A 132 -4.65 -7.58 0.61
N VAL A 133 -4.33 -7.39 1.88
CA VAL A 133 -3.02 -6.85 2.31
C VAL A 133 -1.89 -7.81 1.94
N ALA A 134 -2.08 -9.12 2.15
CA ALA A 134 -1.10 -10.13 1.79
C ALA A 134 -0.96 -10.33 0.27
N GLU A 135 -2.00 -10.03 -0.49
CA GLU A 135 -2.02 -10.00 -1.96
C GLU A 135 -1.52 -8.67 -2.55
N GLU A 136 -1.06 -7.74 -1.71
CA GLU A 136 -0.47 -6.45 -2.13
C GLU A 136 -1.42 -5.60 -3.00
N ALA A 137 -2.73 -5.56 -2.66
CA ALA A 137 -3.67 -4.71 -3.36
C ALA A 137 -3.27 -3.21 -3.29
N ASP A 138 -3.33 -2.48 -4.40
CA ASP A 138 -2.98 -1.04 -4.42
C ASP A 138 -4.09 -0.17 -3.82
N VAL A 139 -5.33 -0.54 -4.07
CA VAL A 139 -6.53 0.14 -3.56
C VAL A 139 -7.54 -0.90 -3.08
N ILE A 140 -8.15 -0.66 -1.92
CA ILE A 140 -9.30 -1.41 -1.42
C ILE A 140 -10.50 -0.47 -1.36
N ALA A 141 -11.50 -0.75 -2.18
CA ALA A 141 -12.84 -0.20 -2.01
C ALA A 141 -13.66 -1.13 -1.10
N ILE A 142 -14.25 -0.60 -0.03
CA ILE A 142 -14.98 -1.41 0.96
C ILE A 142 -16.34 -0.80 1.29
N HIS A 143 -17.36 -1.67 1.39
CA HIS A 143 -18.62 -1.40 2.08
C HIS A 143 -18.57 -1.97 3.51
N PRO A 144 -18.25 -1.16 4.53
CA PRO A 144 -18.00 -1.65 5.88
C PRO A 144 -19.28 -2.20 6.54
N ASN A 145 -19.15 -3.33 7.23
CA ASN A 145 -20.20 -3.89 8.10
C ASN A 145 -20.31 -3.19 9.45
N HIS A 146 -19.36 -2.30 9.78
CA HIS A 146 -19.37 -1.55 11.04
C HIS A 146 -18.51 -0.29 10.92
N SER A 147 -18.91 0.79 11.59
CA SER A 147 -18.24 2.10 11.54
C SER A 147 -16.83 2.12 12.18
N GLU A 148 -16.69 1.53 13.37
CA GLU A 148 -15.44 1.58 14.15
C GLU A 148 -14.63 0.26 14.17
N ALA A 149 -15.30 -0.88 13.97
CA ALA A 149 -14.68 -2.17 14.25
C ALA A 149 -13.57 -2.57 13.26
N LEU A 150 -13.62 -2.04 12.03
CA LEU A 150 -12.61 -2.29 11.00
C LEU A 150 -11.44 -1.31 11.04
N GLU A 151 -11.51 -0.23 11.84
CA GLU A 151 -10.47 0.80 11.87
C GLU A 151 -9.05 0.26 12.08
N PRO A 152 -8.79 -0.70 12.99
CA PRO A 152 -7.43 -1.23 13.18
C PRO A 152 -6.86 -1.91 11.94
N VAL A 153 -7.68 -2.67 11.19
CA VAL A 153 -7.22 -3.39 9.99
C VAL A 153 -7.12 -2.45 8.78
N LEU A 154 -8.02 -1.47 8.67
CA LEU A 154 -7.94 -0.44 7.63
C LEU A 154 -6.70 0.45 7.83
N ALA A 155 -6.42 0.87 9.06
CA ALA A 155 -5.20 1.61 9.39
C ALA A 155 -3.93 0.79 9.10
N ALA A 156 -3.95 -0.52 9.36
CA ALA A 156 -2.83 -1.40 9.03
C ALA A 156 -2.61 -1.53 7.51
N ALA A 157 -3.68 -1.64 6.72
CA ALA A 157 -3.58 -1.65 5.26
C ALA A 157 -2.99 -0.33 4.73
N ARG A 158 -3.45 0.82 5.24
CA ARG A 158 -2.89 2.13 4.89
C ARG A 158 -1.42 2.26 5.28
N ALA A 159 -1.03 1.75 6.44
CA ALA A 159 0.35 1.80 6.90
C ALA A 159 1.34 1.06 5.99
N VAL A 160 0.86 0.13 5.16
CA VAL A 160 1.68 -0.56 4.14
C VAL A 160 1.50 -0.01 2.73
N GLY A 161 0.81 1.12 2.58
CA GLY A 161 0.66 1.86 1.31
C GLY A 161 -0.61 1.58 0.53
N ILE A 162 -1.53 0.77 1.07
CA ILE A 162 -2.81 0.48 0.40
C ILE A 162 -3.77 1.64 0.64
N ARG A 163 -4.35 2.17 -0.43
CA ARG A 163 -5.34 3.24 -0.33
C ARG A 163 -6.74 2.70 -0.15
N ILE A 164 -7.53 3.35 0.68
CA ILE A 164 -8.84 2.86 1.11
C ILE A 164 -9.94 3.82 0.65
N CYS A 165 -10.90 3.28 -0.10
CA CYS A 165 -12.16 3.95 -0.47
C CYS A 165 -13.31 3.30 0.30
N ALA A 166 -13.79 3.93 1.36
CA ALA A 166 -14.99 3.46 2.08
C ALA A 166 -16.26 3.98 1.39
N PHE A 167 -17.32 3.18 1.37
CA PHE A 167 -18.62 3.62 0.85
C PHE A 167 -19.81 2.95 1.54
N GLY A 168 -20.97 3.60 1.48
CA GLY A 168 -22.25 3.08 2.01
C GLY A 168 -22.38 3.16 3.53
N GLN A 169 -21.30 2.93 4.27
CA GLN A 169 -21.20 3.09 5.71
C GLN A 169 -19.94 3.91 6.05
N GLU A 170 -20.12 5.00 6.79
CA GLU A 170 -19.00 5.83 7.26
C GLU A 170 -18.15 5.07 8.28
N VAL A 171 -16.84 5.26 8.17
CA VAL A 171 -15.82 4.83 9.13
C VAL A 171 -15.08 6.06 9.67
N GLY A 172 -14.32 5.92 10.75
CA GLY A 172 -13.51 7.03 11.27
C GLY A 172 -12.60 7.65 10.19
N GLU A 173 -12.40 8.97 10.25
CA GLU A 173 -11.68 9.75 9.21
C GLU A 173 -10.26 9.23 8.95
N GLU A 174 -9.58 8.71 9.98
CA GLU A 174 -8.22 8.17 9.87
C GLU A 174 -8.18 6.76 9.24
N SER A 175 -9.33 6.15 9.00
CA SER A 175 -9.48 4.77 8.53
C SER A 175 -9.73 4.65 7.02
N CYS A 176 -9.88 5.76 6.31
CA CYS A 176 -9.97 5.75 4.85
C CYS A 176 -9.29 6.98 4.22
N ASP A 177 -8.95 6.90 2.94
CA ASP A 177 -8.42 8.03 2.18
C ASP A 177 -9.56 8.84 1.53
N ILE A 178 -10.67 8.16 1.21
CA ILE A 178 -11.91 8.79 0.76
C ILE A 178 -13.12 8.00 1.25
N TYR A 179 -14.17 8.72 1.65
CA TYR A 179 -15.50 8.18 1.88
C TYR A 179 -16.45 8.70 0.80
N THR A 180 -17.34 7.85 0.28
CA THR A 180 -18.26 8.19 -0.80
C THR A 180 -19.55 7.36 -0.79
N THR A 181 -20.47 7.66 -1.71
CA THR A 181 -21.67 6.85 -1.93
C THR A 181 -21.38 5.63 -2.81
N ALA A 182 -22.23 4.59 -2.73
CA ALA A 182 -22.04 3.37 -3.52
C ALA A 182 -21.95 3.61 -5.04
N GLY A 183 -22.72 4.57 -5.56
CA GLY A 183 -22.72 4.92 -6.99
C GLY A 183 -21.45 5.65 -7.47
N GLU A 184 -20.74 6.31 -6.56
CA GLU A 184 -19.50 7.06 -6.85
C GLU A 184 -18.23 6.26 -6.51
N ALA A 185 -18.38 5.18 -5.74
CA ALA A 185 -17.28 4.32 -5.29
C ALA A 185 -16.37 3.79 -6.42
N PRO A 186 -16.88 3.35 -7.59
CA PRO A 186 -16.02 2.86 -8.67
C PRO A 186 -15.03 3.94 -9.14
N GLN A 187 -15.53 5.15 -9.41
CA GLN A 187 -14.71 6.25 -9.90
C GLN A 187 -13.80 6.82 -8.81
N ALA A 188 -14.27 6.90 -7.57
CA ALA A 188 -13.45 7.32 -6.43
C ALA A 188 -12.25 6.39 -6.23
N ALA A 189 -12.49 5.07 -6.22
CA ALA A 189 -11.43 4.08 -6.04
C ALA A 189 -10.44 4.06 -7.23
N ALA A 190 -10.93 4.25 -8.46
CA ALA A 190 -10.06 4.42 -9.63
C ALA A 190 -9.25 5.73 -9.58
N GLY A 191 -9.81 6.80 -9.05
CA GLY A 191 -9.10 8.06 -8.82
C GLY A 191 -7.97 7.89 -7.81
N LEU A 192 -8.15 7.04 -6.79
CA LEU A 192 -7.07 6.65 -5.90
C LEU A 192 -5.96 6.00 -6.71
N LEU A 193 -6.20 4.98 -7.54
CA LEU A 193 -5.13 4.31 -8.33
C LEU A 193 -4.17 5.28 -9.04
N GLN A 194 -4.67 6.40 -9.55
CA GLN A 194 -3.92 7.38 -10.33
C GLN A 194 -3.16 8.42 -9.51
N ALA A 195 -3.46 8.60 -8.22
CA ALA A 195 -2.79 9.61 -7.42
C ALA A 195 -1.33 9.16 -7.15
N GLU A 196 -0.35 9.79 -7.77
CA GLU A 196 1.05 9.59 -7.39
C GLU A 196 1.32 10.39 -6.10
N GLU A 197 2.05 9.80 -5.14
CA GLU A 197 2.53 10.47 -3.92
C GLU A 197 3.49 11.63 -4.20
#